data_AF-A0A3N7F0D5-F1
#
_entry.id   AF-A0A3N7F0D5-F1
#
_cell.length_a   1.000
_cell.length_b   1.000
_cell.length_c   1.000
_cell.angle_alpha   90.00
_cell.angle_beta   90.00
_cell.angle_gamma   90.00
#
_symmetry.space_group_name_H-M   'P 1'
#
loop_
_entity.id
_entity.type
_entity.pdbx_description
1 polymer ?
#
loop_
_entity_poly.entity_id
_entity_poly.type
_entity_poly.pdbx_seq_one_letter_code
_entity_poly.pdbx_strand_id
1 'polypeptide(L)'
;MAQQLKDGRGVLVETCVECFRATSGFLTGTKLYLFLYGVPKLECEIRLRTYCSPKQSKPADEVVAKAKEMLESKKQGGTRYGFFFNNCEDFATLCKTGTAFCTQSELLFGRVGYPILKQLVQSS
;
A
#
# COMPACT_ATOMS: atom_id res chain seq x y z
N MET A 1 13.97 10.92 3.56
CA MET A 1 13.15 11.94 4.27
C MET A 1 11.97 11.26 4.92
N ALA A 2 11.66 11.56 6.19
CA ALA A 2 10.49 11.02 6.89
C ALA A 2 9.49 12.14 7.14
N GLN A 3 8.25 11.96 6.69
CA GLN A 3 7.17 12.94 6.87
C GLN A 3 6.08 12.32 7.75
N GLN A 4 5.79 12.99 8.87
CA GLN A 4 4.68 12.61 9.76
C GLN A 4 3.35 12.89 9.07
N LEU A 5 2.43 11.93 9.12
CA LEU A 5 1.03 12.17 8.77
C LEU A 5 0.36 12.93 9.94
N LYS A 6 -0.54 13.86 9.62
CA LYS A 6 -1.13 14.83 10.58
C LYS A 6 -1.80 14.23 11.82
N ASP A 7 -2.09 12.93 11.85
CA ASP A 7 -2.74 12.26 13.00
C ASP A 7 -1.76 11.57 13.97
N GLY A 8 -0.45 11.64 13.72
CA GLY A 8 0.59 11.04 14.56
C GLY A 8 0.61 9.50 14.57
N ARG A 9 -0.20 8.83 13.74
CA ARG A 9 -0.34 7.37 13.70
C ARG A 9 0.23 6.73 12.44
N GLY A 10 0.91 7.50 11.60
CA GLY A 10 1.62 6.98 10.43
C GLY A 10 2.71 7.94 9.93
N VAL A 11 3.76 7.36 9.36
CA VAL A 11 4.90 8.10 8.78
C VAL A 11 5.15 7.55 7.38
N LEU A 12 5.32 8.44 6.41
CA LEU A 12 5.86 8.06 5.09
C LEU A 12 7.35 8.37 5.08
N VAL A 13 8.15 7.37 4.73
CA VAL A 13 9.61 7.50 4.64
C VAL A 13 10.07 7.22 3.21
N GLU A 14 10.70 8.22 2.60
CA GLU A 14 11.45 8.06 1.35
C GLU A 14 12.91 7.73 1.72
N THR A 15 13.36 6.55 1.33
CA THR A 15 14.71 6.05 1.62
C THR A 15 15.17 5.14 0.48
N CYS A 16 16.48 5.06 0.24
CA CYS A 16 17.02 4.06 -0.68
C CYS A 16 16.95 2.65 -0.05
N VAL A 17 16.99 1.60 -0.87
CA VAL A 17 16.88 0.21 -0.36
C VAL A 17 18.07 -0.13 0.53
N GLU A 18 19.27 0.27 0.11
CA GLU A 18 20.53 0.08 0.84
C GLU A 18 20.52 0.86 2.15
N CYS A 19 19.99 2.09 2.11
CA CYS A 19 19.82 2.97 3.25
C CYS A 19 18.84 2.35 4.25
N PHE A 20 17.70 1.85 3.76
CA PHE A 20 16.70 1.14 4.56
C PHE A 20 17.36 -0.04 5.28
N ARG A 21 18.10 -0.89 4.55
CA ARG A 21 18.83 -2.03 5.12
C ARG A 21 19.89 -1.61 6.15
N ALA A 22 20.61 -0.51 5.92
CA ALA A 22 21.69 -0.04 6.78
C ALA A 22 21.19 0.70 8.04
N THR A 23 20.09 1.45 7.95
CA THR A 23 19.54 2.27 9.05
C THR A 23 18.62 1.51 9.97
N SER A 24 17.93 0.49 9.48
CA SER A 24 17.25 -0.44 10.35
C SER A 24 18.29 -1.37 10.98
N GLY A 25 18.80 -1.04 12.17
CA GLY A 25 19.50 -2.03 13.01
C GLY A 25 18.67 -3.31 13.27
N PHE A 26 17.40 -3.29 12.85
CA PHE A 26 16.43 -4.37 12.80
C PHE A 26 16.63 -5.41 11.67
N LEU A 27 17.42 -5.11 10.62
CA LEU A 27 17.53 -5.96 9.43
C LEU A 27 18.89 -6.65 9.25
N THR A 28 19.78 -6.61 10.23
CA THR A 28 20.93 -7.53 10.24
C THR A 28 20.41 -8.97 10.39
N GLY A 29 20.21 -9.65 9.26
CA GLY A 29 19.73 -11.04 9.18
C GLY A 29 18.29 -11.23 8.69
N THR A 30 17.54 -10.18 8.35
CA THR A 30 16.17 -10.32 7.83
C THR A 30 16.13 -10.40 6.31
N LYS A 31 15.13 -11.12 5.80
CA LYS A 31 14.90 -11.28 4.35
C LYS A 31 13.93 -10.20 3.88
N LEU A 32 14.25 -9.57 2.75
CA LEU A 32 13.28 -8.76 2.01
C LEU A 32 12.37 -9.70 1.22
N TYR A 33 11.06 -9.52 1.36
CA TYR A 33 10.06 -10.26 0.60
C TYR A 33 9.57 -9.39 -0.54
N LEU A 34 9.53 -9.95 -1.75
CA LEU A 34 9.05 -9.26 -2.93
C LEU A 34 7.55 -9.54 -3.10
N PHE A 35 6.79 -8.47 -3.28
CA PHE A 35 5.41 -8.56 -3.74
C PHE A 35 5.39 -8.49 -5.27
N LEU A 36 4.80 -9.49 -5.92
CA LEU A 36 4.82 -9.61 -7.37
C LEU A 36 3.59 -8.93 -8.00
N TYR A 37 3.79 -8.22 -9.11
CA TYR A 37 2.71 -7.60 -9.89
C TYR A 37 2.64 -8.24 -11.28
N GLY A 38 1.46 -8.23 -11.90
CA GLY A 38 1.24 -8.80 -13.24
C GLY A 38 1.26 -10.33 -13.29
N VAL A 39 1.12 -11.00 -12.14
CA VAL A 39 1.10 -12.46 -12.05
C VAL A 39 -0.27 -13.00 -12.47
N PRO A 40 -0.38 -14.10 -13.24
CA PRO A 40 -1.67 -14.69 -13.58
C PRO A 40 -2.57 -14.88 -12.36
N LYS A 41 -3.87 -14.56 -12.49
CA LYS A 41 -4.82 -14.56 -11.36
C LYS A 41 -4.83 -15.90 -10.61
N LEU A 42 -4.82 -17.02 -11.35
CA LEU A 42 -4.82 -18.36 -10.77
C LEU A 42 -3.54 -18.63 -9.97
N GLU A 43 -2.39 -18.20 -10.49
CA GLU A 43 -1.11 -18.32 -9.78
C GLU A 43 -1.10 -17.49 -8.49
N CYS A 44 -1.74 -16.31 -8.50
CA CYS A 44 -1.91 -15.53 -7.28
C CYS A 44 -2.85 -16.14 -6.24
N GLU A 45 -3.86 -16.87 -6.68
CA GLU A 45 -4.74 -17.60 -5.78
C GLU A 45 -4.00 -18.77 -5.11
N ILE A 46 -3.09 -19.44 -5.84
CA ILE A 46 -2.26 -20.54 -5.32
C ILE A 46 -1.17 -20.04 -4.36
N ARG A 47 -0.49 -18.93 -4.67
CA ARG A 47 0.65 -18.41 -3.89
C ARG A 47 0.29 -17.72 -2.58
N LEU A 48 -0.99 -17.77 -2.17
CA LEU A 48 -1.59 -16.91 -1.14
C LEU A 48 -1.52 -15.43 -1.58
N ARG A 49 -2.69 -14.82 -1.79
CA ARG A 49 -2.89 -13.45 -2.31
C ARG A 49 -2.08 -12.35 -1.60
N THR A 50 -1.54 -12.66 -0.43
CA THR A 50 -0.65 -11.81 0.36
C THR A 50 0.69 -11.50 -0.31
N TYR A 51 1.07 -12.20 -1.39
CA TYR A 51 2.39 -12.05 -2.03
C TYR A 51 2.35 -11.58 -3.48
N CYS A 52 1.17 -11.47 -4.10
CA CYS A 52 1.10 -10.99 -5.48
C CYS A 52 -0.24 -10.40 -5.88
N SER A 53 -0.21 -9.66 -6.98
CA SER A 53 -1.37 -9.06 -7.63
C SER A 53 -1.41 -9.39 -9.12
N PRO A 54 -2.58 -9.71 -9.68
CA PRO A 54 -2.75 -9.83 -11.13
C PRO A 54 -2.76 -8.50 -11.85
N LYS A 55 -2.84 -7.37 -11.12
CA LYS A 55 -2.71 -6.05 -11.74
C LYS A 55 -1.25 -5.77 -12.07
N GLN A 56 -1.03 -5.18 -13.24
CA GLN A 56 0.29 -4.70 -13.64
C GLN A 56 0.72 -3.52 -12.77
N SER A 57 2.02 -3.46 -12.46
CA SER A 57 2.61 -2.29 -11.82
C SER A 57 2.78 -1.18 -12.85
N LYS A 58 2.53 0.06 -12.42
CA LYS A 58 2.97 1.27 -13.13
C LYS A 58 4.50 1.39 -13.13
N PRO A 59 5.08 2.13 -14.09
CA PRO A 59 6.49 2.52 -14.10
C PRO A 59 6.94 3.16 -12.78
N ALA A 60 8.22 3.01 -12.42
CA ALA A 60 8.72 3.40 -11.10
C ALA A 60 8.59 4.92 -10.84
N ASP A 61 8.82 5.74 -11.86
CA ASP A 61 8.65 7.18 -11.86
C ASP A 61 7.20 7.58 -11.60
N GLU A 62 6.23 6.95 -12.28
CA GLU A 62 4.80 7.16 -12.02
C GLU A 62 4.42 6.79 -10.58
N VAL A 63 4.94 5.67 -10.08
CA VAL A 63 4.67 5.20 -8.70
C VAL A 63 5.20 6.19 -7.68
N VAL A 64 6.43 6.70 -7.86
CA VAL A 64 7.04 7.68 -6.97
C VAL A 64 6.31 9.03 -7.05
N ALA A 65 5.95 9.47 -8.25
CA ALA A 65 5.15 10.69 -8.44
C ALA A 65 3.81 10.59 -7.73
N LYS A 66 3.11 9.46 -7.84
CA LYS A 66 1.84 9.24 -7.16
C LYS A 66 1.98 9.21 -5.65
N ALA A 67 3.03 8.58 -5.13
CA ALA A 67 3.33 8.56 -3.70
C ALA A 67 3.56 9.98 -3.14
N LYS A 68 4.29 10.82 -3.90
CA LYS A 68 4.53 12.23 -3.54
C LYS A 68 3.25 13.06 -3.60
N GLU A 69 2.45 12.92 -4.64
CA GLU A 69 1.13 13.57 -4.76
C GLU A 69 0.21 13.21 -3.58
N MET A 70 0.18 11.92 -3.21
CA MET A 70 -0.58 11.45 -2.05
C MET A 70 -0.06 12.01 -0.73
N LEU A 71 1.25 12.16 -0.59
CA LEU A 71 1.85 12.78 0.58
C LEU A 71 1.42 14.25 0.71
N GLU A 72 1.49 15.01 -0.37
CA GLU A 72 1.09 16.42 -0.37
C GLU A 72 -0.41 16.60 -0.12
N SER A 73 -1.27 15.78 -0.72
CA SER A 73 -2.72 15.83 -0.46
C SER A 73 -3.09 15.44 0.97
N LYS A 74 -2.39 14.47 1.58
CA LYS A 74 -2.60 14.10 3.00
C LYS A 74 -2.22 15.23 3.96
N LYS A 75 -1.27 16.11 3.60
CA LYS A 75 -0.98 17.32 4.37
C LYS A 75 -2.17 18.28 4.40
N GLN A 76 -3.12 18.21 3.47
CA GLN A 76 -4.26 19.13 3.42
C GLN A 76 -5.48 18.63 4.21
N GLY A 77 -5.46 17.41 4.76
CA GLY A 77 -6.56 16.86 5.56
C GLY A 77 -7.09 15.52 5.02
N GLY A 78 -6.23 14.51 4.92
CA GLY A 78 -6.60 13.21 4.33
C GLY A 78 -7.32 12.24 5.27
N THR A 79 -7.83 11.14 4.69
CA THR A 79 -8.53 10.05 5.40
C THR A 79 -7.68 9.40 6.51
N ARG A 80 -8.35 9.06 7.61
CA ARG A 80 -7.78 8.43 8.81
C ARG A 80 -7.21 7.03 8.51
N TYR A 81 -6.01 6.73 9.00
CA TYR A 81 -5.44 5.38 8.92
C TYR A 81 -6.31 4.40 9.71
N GLY A 82 -6.71 3.29 9.08
CA GLY A 82 -7.49 2.21 9.66
C GLY A 82 -6.92 0.84 9.30
N PHE A 83 -7.32 -0.21 10.01
CA PHE A 83 -6.82 -1.57 9.75
C PHE A 83 -7.34 -2.14 8.42
N PHE A 84 -8.64 -1.96 8.15
CA PHE A 84 -9.32 -2.47 6.96
C PHE A 84 -9.31 -1.51 5.76
N PHE A 85 -9.13 -0.21 6.01
CA PHE A 85 -9.19 0.82 4.98
C PHE A 85 -8.18 1.92 5.25
N ASN A 86 -7.66 2.53 4.18
CA ASN A 86 -6.66 3.60 4.20
C ASN A 86 -5.36 3.17 4.92
N ASN A 87 -5.02 1.88 4.83
CA ASN A 87 -3.83 1.30 5.43
C ASN A 87 -2.62 1.34 4.47
N CYS A 88 -1.50 0.72 4.87
CA CYS A 88 -0.29 0.64 4.06
C CYS A 88 -0.49 -0.11 2.73
N GLU A 89 -1.32 -1.15 2.70
CA GLU A 89 -1.56 -1.94 1.49
C GLU A 89 -2.42 -1.15 0.48
N ASP A 90 -3.44 -0.45 0.97
CA ASP A 90 -4.23 0.47 0.16
C ASP A 90 -3.35 1.55 -0.49
N PHE A 91 -2.44 2.15 0.28
CA PHE A 91 -1.49 3.13 -0.22
C PHE A 91 -0.56 2.52 -1.28
N ALA A 92 0.07 1.38 -0.97
CA ALA A 92 1.03 0.74 -1.86
C ALA A 92 0.38 0.28 -3.17
N THR A 93 -0.79 -0.34 -3.11
CA THR A 93 -1.54 -0.82 -4.29
C THR A 93 -2.11 0.33 -5.12
N LEU A 94 -2.55 1.42 -4.49
CA LEU A 94 -2.96 2.63 -5.21
C LEU A 94 -1.80 3.25 -5.98
N CYS A 95 -0.63 3.38 -5.35
CA CYS A 95 0.57 3.90 -6.03
C CYS A 95 1.04 2.96 -7.15
N LYS A 96 1.03 1.64 -6.90
CA LYS A 96 1.54 0.64 -7.86
C LYS A 96 0.60 0.34 -9.00
N THR A 97 -0.72 0.38 -8.80
CA THR A 97 -1.70 -0.13 -9.78
C THR A 97 -2.78 0.89 -10.16
N GLY A 98 -2.83 2.04 -9.47
CA GLY A 98 -3.91 3.03 -9.64
C GLY A 98 -5.22 2.64 -8.97
N THR A 99 -5.30 1.50 -8.29
CA THR A 99 -6.47 1.12 -7.48
C THR A 99 -6.02 0.69 -6.09
N ALA A 100 -6.63 1.29 -5.07
CA ALA A 100 -6.42 0.87 -3.70
C ALA A 100 -7.09 -0.49 -3.45
N PHE A 101 -6.37 -1.36 -2.75
CA PHE A 101 -6.79 -2.70 -2.42
C PHE A 101 -6.15 -3.13 -1.10
N CYS A 102 -6.88 -3.92 -0.31
CA CYS A 102 -6.39 -4.52 0.92
C CYS A 102 -6.84 -5.97 1.01
N THR A 103 -5.90 -6.90 1.22
CA THR A 103 -6.15 -8.34 1.25
C THR A 103 -7.06 -8.72 2.43
N GLN A 104 -6.86 -8.12 3.60
CA GLN A 104 -7.68 -8.36 4.80
C GLN A 104 -9.15 -8.05 4.53
N SER A 105 -9.41 -6.93 3.84
CA SER A 105 -10.77 -6.50 3.52
C SER A 105 -11.37 -7.27 2.35
N GLU A 106 -10.57 -7.66 1.35
CA GLU A 106 -11.04 -8.57 0.28
C GLU A 106 -11.46 -9.92 0.85
N LEU A 107 -10.72 -10.45 1.81
CA LEU A 107 -11.03 -11.74 2.44
C LEU A 107 -12.36 -11.69 3.19
N LEU A 108 -12.61 -10.62 3.95
CA LEU A 108 -13.79 -10.51 4.82
C LEU A 108 -15.05 -10.04 4.10
N PHE A 109 -14.89 -9.11 3.14
CA PHE A 109 -16.02 -8.44 2.50
C PHE A 109 -16.17 -8.80 1.02
N GLY A 110 -15.26 -9.60 0.48
CA GLY A 110 -15.22 -9.95 -0.93
C GLY A 110 -14.82 -8.79 -1.84
N ARG A 111 -14.54 -9.12 -3.11
CA ARG A 111 -14.16 -8.14 -4.14
C ARG A 111 -15.23 -7.08 -4.44
N VAL A 112 -16.50 -7.46 -4.33
CA VAL A 112 -17.64 -6.59 -4.62
C VAL A 112 -17.99 -5.71 -3.42
N GLY A 113 -17.90 -6.26 -2.20
CA GLY A 113 -18.22 -5.52 -0.99
C GLY A 113 -17.17 -4.48 -0.61
N TYR A 114 -15.89 -4.76 -0.84
CA TYR A 114 -14.78 -3.84 -0.52
C TYR A 114 -14.96 -2.41 -1.08
N PRO A 115 -15.15 -2.16 -2.39
CA PRO A 115 -15.25 -0.80 -2.91
C PRO A 115 -16.47 -0.06 -2.37
N ILE A 116 -17.59 -0.76 -2.15
CA ILE A 116 -18.83 -0.21 -1.60
C ILE A 116 -18.63 0.21 -0.14
N LEU A 117 -18.10 -0.70 0.69
CA LEU A 117 -17.84 -0.42 2.10
C LEU A 117 -16.79 0.69 2.27
N LYS A 118 -15.76 0.70 1.43
CA LYS A 118 -14.75 1.75 1.46
C LYS A 118 -15.34 3.14 1.15
N GLN A 119 -16.25 3.23 0.18
CA GLN A 119 -16.96 4.50 -0.09
C GLN A 119 -17.81 4.93 1.10
N LEU A 120 -18.59 4.02 1.70
CA LEU A 120 -19.43 4.33 2.86
C LEU A 120 -18.61 4.80 4.08
N VAL A 121 -17.49 4.14 4.36
CA VAL A 121 -16.57 4.51 5.46
C VAL A 121 -15.88 5.85 5.19
N GLN A 122 -15.65 6.21 3.92
CA GLN A 122 -14.99 7.47 3.56
C GLN A 122 -15.97 8.66 3.45
N SER A 123 -17.27 8.41 3.30
CA SER A 123 -18.32 9.44 3.30
C SER A 123 -18.90 9.74 4.70
N SER A 124 -18.41 9.04 5.73
CA SER A 124 -18.78 9.19 7.14
C SER A 124 -17.76 10.06 7.88
#